data_AF-A0A964ZV71-F1
#
_entry.id   AF-A0A964ZV71-F1
#
_cell.length_a   1.000
_cell.length_b   1.000
_cell.length_c   1.000
_cell.angle_alpha   90.00
_cell.angle_beta   90.00
_cell.angle_gamma   90.00
#
_symmetry.space_group_name_H-M   'P 1'
#
loop_
_entity.id
_entity.type
_entity.pdbx_description
1 polymer ?
#
loop_
_entity_poly.entity_id
_entity_poly.type
_entity_poly.pdbx_seq_one_letter_code
_entity_poly.pdbx_strand_id
1 'polypeptide(L)'
;GDIAMKSGLVNVNNLWCGVDWITMESLVHKNIHVLGDATFSAPAMPKSGHMANQHGKTAAAAIVELMNGRAPMASMMANTCYSFVDNKNVVHVASVHAYDEKDKTMKTVPGSGGLSNAPTELEGNYAMGWARNIWSDMLT
;
A
#
# COMPACT_ATOMS: atom_id res chain seq x y z
N GLY A 1 -6.20 1.52 -14.86
CA GLY A 1 -7.59 2.00 -14.82
C GLY A 1 -7.80 3.09 -15.85
N ASP A 2 -9.03 3.25 -16.35
CA ASP A 2 -9.32 4.11 -17.51
C ASP A 2 -8.85 5.56 -17.36
N ILE A 3 -9.08 6.17 -16.19
CA ILE A 3 -8.66 7.56 -15.95
C ILE A 3 -7.13 7.68 -15.96
N ALA A 4 -6.41 6.74 -15.35
CA ALA A 4 -4.95 6.76 -15.33
C ALA A 4 -4.35 6.63 -16.74
N MET A 5 -4.97 5.80 -17.60
CA MET A 5 -4.56 5.68 -19.00
C MET A 5 -4.87 6.96 -19.79
N LYS A 6 -6.10 7.46 -19.70
CA LYS A 6 -6.55 8.65 -20.46
C LYS A 6 -5.82 9.92 -20.03
N SER A 7 -5.43 10.02 -18.76
CA SER A 7 -4.68 11.16 -18.23
C SER A 7 -3.17 11.05 -18.44
N GLY A 8 -2.68 10.04 -19.17
CA GLY A 8 -1.25 9.88 -19.48
C GLY A 8 -0.37 9.48 -18.28
N LEU A 9 -0.97 8.99 -17.18
CA LEU A 9 -0.23 8.62 -15.97
C LEU A 9 0.42 7.23 -16.05
N VAL A 10 -0.06 6.37 -16.95
CA VAL A 10 0.48 5.02 -17.14
C VAL A 10 1.77 5.08 -17.95
N ASN A 11 2.87 4.64 -17.33
CA ASN A 11 4.22 4.70 -17.91
C ASN A 11 5.08 3.46 -17.65
N VAL A 12 4.55 2.45 -16.94
CA VAL A 12 5.26 1.18 -16.68
C VAL A 12 4.51 0.02 -17.35
N ASN A 13 5.22 -0.66 -18.25
CA ASN A 13 4.73 -1.82 -19.03
C ASN A 13 3.36 -1.58 -19.69
N ASN A 14 3.03 -0.32 -20.02
CA ASN A 14 1.76 0.12 -20.59
C ASN A 14 0.50 -0.23 -19.76
N LEU A 15 0.66 -0.54 -18.47
CA LEU A 15 -0.45 -1.00 -17.61
C LEU A 15 -0.55 -0.22 -16.30
N TRP A 16 0.58 0.25 -15.77
CA TRP A 16 0.67 0.78 -14.41
C TRP A 16 1.34 2.15 -14.35
N CYS A 17 1.07 2.88 -13.28
CA CYS A 17 1.69 4.17 -12.99
C CYS A 17 2.93 3.96 -12.11
N GLY A 18 4.10 4.40 -12.57
CA GLY A 18 5.27 4.55 -11.74
C GLY A 18 5.14 5.77 -10.83
N VAL A 19 5.59 5.63 -9.59
CA VAL A 19 5.52 6.68 -8.56
C VAL A 19 6.84 6.80 -7.82
N ASP A 20 7.10 7.99 -7.28
CA ASP A 20 8.08 8.18 -6.22
C ASP A 20 7.52 7.56 -4.92
N TRP A 21 8.25 6.64 -4.29
CA TRP A 21 7.76 5.91 -3.12
C TRP A 21 7.79 6.70 -1.81
N ILE A 22 8.44 7.87 -1.78
CA ILE A 22 8.43 8.78 -0.63
C ILE A 22 7.18 9.66 -0.69
N THR A 23 6.82 10.13 -1.89
CA THR A 23 5.73 11.12 -2.05
C THR A 23 4.45 10.55 -2.65
N MET A 24 4.50 9.36 -3.25
CA MET A 24 3.48 8.81 -4.14
C MET A 24 3.24 9.66 -5.40
N GLU A 25 4.11 10.64 -5.71
CA GLU A 25 3.99 11.50 -6.89
C GLU A 25 4.27 10.69 -8.16
N SER A 26 3.50 10.94 -9.21
CA SER A 26 3.67 10.34 -10.53
C SER A 26 5.03 10.69 -11.11
N LEU A 27 5.73 9.70 -11.66
CA LEU A 27 7.00 9.91 -12.34
C LEU A 27 6.88 10.60 -13.70
N VAL A 28 5.65 10.84 -14.19
CA VAL A 28 5.40 11.52 -15.49
C VAL A 28 4.77 12.90 -15.34
N HIS A 29 3.97 13.14 -14.31
CA HIS A 29 3.29 14.42 -14.11
C HIS A 29 3.46 14.93 -12.69
N LYS A 30 4.10 16.09 -12.55
CA LYS A 30 4.28 16.75 -11.26
C LYS A 30 2.95 17.14 -10.62
N ASN A 31 2.91 17.14 -9.29
CA ASN A 31 1.77 17.47 -8.44
C ASN A 31 0.57 16.51 -8.59
N ILE A 32 0.74 15.38 -9.28
CA ILE A 32 -0.27 14.31 -9.37
C ILE A 32 0.26 13.11 -8.60
N HIS A 33 -0.47 12.67 -7.57
CA HIS A 33 -0.10 11.51 -6.78
C HIS A 33 -0.97 10.31 -7.15
N VAL A 34 -0.37 9.14 -7.36
CA VAL A 34 -1.07 7.92 -7.74
C VAL A 34 -0.92 6.89 -6.63
N LEU A 35 -2.05 6.29 -6.22
CA LEU A 35 -2.12 5.44 -5.03
C LEU A 35 -2.80 4.11 -5.36
N GLY A 36 -2.78 3.21 -4.37
CA GLY A 36 -3.48 1.92 -4.44
C GLY A 36 -3.15 1.08 -5.68
N ASP A 37 -4.17 0.42 -6.22
CA ASP A 37 -4.00 -0.60 -7.25
C ASP A 37 -3.49 -0.05 -8.59
N ALA A 38 -3.57 1.26 -8.83
CA ALA A 38 -3.11 1.86 -10.08
C ALA A 38 -1.57 1.92 -10.21
N THR A 39 -0.84 1.82 -9.10
CA THR A 39 0.63 1.93 -9.11
C THR A 39 1.29 0.66 -9.65
N PHE A 40 2.51 0.78 -10.16
CA PHE A 40 3.36 -0.38 -10.37
C PHE A 40 3.95 -0.79 -9.02
N SER A 41 3.35 -1.80 -8.39
CA SER A 41 3.69 -2.21 -7.02
C SER A 41 5.17 -2.55 -6.88
N ALA A 42 5.74 -2.17 -5.75
CA ALA A 42 7.11 -2.54 -5.39
C ALA A 42 7.26 -4.07 -5.26
N PRO A 43 8.49 -4.62 -5.30
CA PRO A 43 8.71 -6.05 -5.14
C PRO A 43 8.02 -6.62 -3.90
N ALA A 44 7.25 -7.70 -4.07
CA ALA A 44 6.47 -8.37 -3.03
C ALA A 44 5.42 -7.50 -2.29
N MET A 45 5.12 -6.29 -2.79
CA MET A 45 4.05 -5.45 -2.29
C MET A 45 2.71 -5.86 -2.94
N PRO A 46 1.70 -6.31 -2.16
CA PRO A 46 0.42 -6.69 -2.73
C PRO A 46 -0.43 -5.48 -3.11
N LYS A 47 -1.31 -5.69 -4.09
CA LYS A 47 -2.43 -4.77 -4.40
C LYS A 47 -3.60 -5.13 -3.48
N SER A 48 -3.75 -4.41 -2.37
CA SER A 48 -4.72 -4.70 -1.33
C SER A 48 -5.32 -3.42 -0.75
N GLY A 49 -6.47 -3.54 -0.09
CA GLY A 49 -7.07 -2.42 0.65
C GLY A 49 -6.16 -1.89 1.75
N HIS A 50 -5.42 -2.76 2.46
CA HIS A 50 -4.48 -2.33 3.49
C HIS A 50 -3.32 -1.53 2.89
N MET A 51 -2.75 -1.98 1.78
CA MET A 51 -1.66 -1.27 1.13
C MET A 51 -2.13 0.05 0.50
N ALA A 52 -3.32 0.08 -0.09
CA ALA A 52 -3.93 1.31 -0.59
C ALA A 52 -4.14 2.36 0.53
N ASN A 53 -4.53 1.93 1.74
CA ASN A 53 -4.59 2.80 2.92
C ASN A 53 -3.21 3.37 3.28
N GLN A 54 -2.16 2.54 3.28
CA GLN A 54 -0.79 2.99 3.55
C GLN A 54 -0.32 4.02 2.51
N HIS A 55 -0.56 3.76 1.22
CA HIS A 55 -0.26 4.73 0.15
C HIS A 55 -0.95 6.07 0.41
N GLY A 56 -2.23 6.04 0.83
CA GLY A 56 -2.98 7.24 1.21
C GLY A 56 -2.31 8.05 2.31
N LYS A 57 -1.88 7.38 3.39
CA LYS A 57 -1.17 8.01 4.51
C LYS A 57 0.16 8.62 4.08
N THR A 58 0.96 7.90 3.29
CA THR A 58 2.23 8.40 2.75
C THR A 58 2.02 9.62 1.85
N ALA A 59 1.08 9.56 0.92
CA ALA A 59 0.77 10.68 0.02
C ALA A 59 0.30 11.90 0.81
N ALA A 60 -0.61 11.72 1.76
CA ALA A 60 -1.12 12.83 2.59
C ALA A 60 0.00 13.51 3.38
N ALA A 61 0.86 12.73 4.04
CA ALA A 61 2.00 13.27 4.77
C ALA A 61 2.96 14.03 3.84
N ALA A 62 3.29 13.45 2.68
CA ALA A 62 4.18 14.10 1.72
C ALA A 62 3.61 15.39 1.14
N ILE A 63 2.32 15.41 0.80
CA ILE A 63 1.64 16.62 0.30
C ILE A 63 1.71 17.74 1.34
N VAL A 64 1.46 17.44 2.61
CA VAL A 64 1.57 18.44 3.70
C VAL A 64 3.00 18.99 3.79
N GLU A 65 4.03 18.15 3.74
CA GLU A 65 5.42 18.60 3.78
C GLU A 65 5.77 19.48 2.56
N LEU A 66 5.42 19.03 1.35
CA LEU A 66 5.68 19.76 0.10
C LEU A 66 4.99 21.13 0.08
N MET A 67 3.72 21.21 0.51
CA MET A 67 2.97 22.46 0.57
C MET A 67 3.54 23.46 1.57
N ASN A 68 4.31 22.99 2.56
CA ASN A 68 5.01 23.83 3.53
C ASN A 68 6.49 24.06 3.17
N GLY A 69 6.94 23.66 1.98
CA GLY A 69 8.33 23.80 1.56
C GLY A 69 9.32 22.95 2.37
N ARG A 70 8.85 21.88 3.01
CA ARG A 70 9.66 20.92 3.75
C ARG A 70 9.90 19.65 2.93
N ALA A 71 10.95 18.92 3.27
CA ALA A 71 11.29 17.66 2.61
C ALA A 71 10.43 16.51 3.16
N PRO A 72 9.68 15.79 2.32
CA PRO A 72 9.00 14.56 2.73
C PRO A 72 9.98 13.50 3.21
N MET A 73 9.56 12.68 4.17
CA MET A 73 10.35 11.54 4.66
C MET A 73 9.70 10.23 4.26
N ALA A 74 10.53 9.21 4.02
CA ALA A 74 10.05 7.86 3.75
C ALA A 74 9.27 7.30 4.96
N SER A 75 8.18 6.59 4.68
CA SER A 75 7.37 5.89 5.68
C SER A 75 7.48 4.39 5.48
N MET A 76 7.40 3.63 6.59
CA MET A 76 7.20 2.18 6.50
C MET A 76 5.74 1.90 6.12
N MET A 77 5.52 0.84 5.36
CA MET A 77 4.19 0.42 4.93
C MET A 77 3.94 -1.02 5.36
N ALA A 78 2.84 -1.25 6.07
CA ALA A 78 2.42 -2.58 6.47
C ALA A 78 1.22 -3.04 5.64
N ASN A 79 1.18 -4.33 5.33
CA ASN A 79 0.01 -4.98 4.77
C ASN A 79 -0.34 -6.22 5.57
N THR A 80 -1.64 -6.45 5.69
CA THR A 80 -2.23 -7.74 6.06
C THR A 80 -3.46 -7.97 5.20
N CYS A 81 -3.54 -9.13 4.56
CA CYS A 81 -4.74 -9.62 3.88
C CYS A 81 -5.25 -10.86 4.61
N TYR A 82 -6.49 -10.82 5.07
CA TYR A 82 -7.19 -11.96 5.66
C TYR A 82 -8.04 -12.68 4.62
N SER A 83 -8.12 -14.00 4.69
CA SER A 83 -8.93 -14.85 3.81
C SER A 83 -9.72 -15.87 4.63
N PHE A 84 -11.04 -15.76 4.59
CA PHE A 84 -11.95 -16.75 5.17
C PHE A 84 -11.99 -17.99 4.27
N VAL A 85 -11.66 -19.16 4.82
CA VAL A 85 -11.76 -20.45 4.10
C VAL A 85 -13.11 -21.12 4.32
N ASP A 86 -13.78 -20.78 5.42
CA ASP A 86 -15.18 -21.07 5.70
C ASP A 86 -15.78 -19.91 6.53
N ASN A 87 -16.93 -20.12 7.17
CA ASN A 87 -17.61 -19.07 7.93
C ASN A 87 -16.92 -18.65 9.24
N LYS A 88 -15.84 -19.32 9.66
CA LYS A 88 -15.13 -19.05 10.92
C LYS A 88 -13.61 -19.09 10.79
N ASN A 89 -13.07 -20.01 10.02
CA ASN A 89 -11.64 -20.24 9.90
C ASN A 89 -11.01 -19.30 8.88
N VAL A 90 -9.90 -18.68 9.28
CA VAL A 90 -9.21 -17.65 8.49
C VAL A 90 -7.72 -17.91 8.47
N VAL A 91 -7.09 -17.56 7.36
CA VAL A 91 -5.64 -17.37 7.22
C VAL A 91 -5.32 -15.92 6.87
N HIS A 92 -4.10 -15.48 7.16
CA HIS A 92 -3.60 -14.19 6.72
C HIS A 92 -2.25 -14.32 6.00
N VAL A 93 -1.95 -13.28 5.23
CA VAL A 93 -0.61 -12.97 4.76
C VAL A 93 -0.27 -11.54 5.18
N ALA A 94 0.89 -11.35 5.80
CA ALA A 94 1.39 -10.07 6.26
C ALA A 94 2.77 -9.75 5.68
N SER A 95 3.06 -8.45 5.54
CA SER A 95 4.36 -7.96 5.09
C SER A 95 4.61 -6.55 5.62
N VAL A 96 5.86 -6.23 5.96
CA VAL A 96 6.30 -4.86 6.27
C VAL A 96 7.32 -4.44 5.21
N HIS A 97 7.16 -3.24 4.68
CA HIS A 97 8.00 -2.68 3.64
C HIS A 97 8.66 -1.39 4.11
N ALA A 98 9.94 -1.24 3.82
CA ALA A 98 10.73 -0.04 4.08
C ALA A 98 11.34 0.48 2.78
N TYR A 99 11.52 1.80 2.70
CA TYR A 99 12.15 2.43 1.54
C TYR A 99 13.64 2.11 1.48
N ASP A 100 14.10 1.76 0.29
CA ASP A 100 15.50 1.53 -0.05
C ASP A 100 16.01 2.69 -0.92
N GLU A 101 16.91 3.50 -0.37
CA GLU A 101 17.42 4.69 -1.05
C GLU A 101 18.21 4.38 -2.32
N LYS A 102 18.87 3.22 -2.37
CA LYS A 102 19.72 2.81 -3.48
C LYS A 102 18.89 2.49 -4.72
N ASP A 103 17.87 1.67 -4.54
CA ASP A 103 17.00 1.20 -5.62
C ASP A 103 15.75 2.08 -5.78
N LYS A 104 15.58 3.08 -4.91
CA LYS A 104 14.46 4.04 -4.88
C LYS A 104 13.09 3.35 -4.91
N THR A 105 12.97 2.28 -4.12
CA THR A 105 11.76 1.45 -4.07
C THR A 105 11.50 0.94 -2.66
N MET A 106 10.32 0.38 -2.43
CA MET A 106 9.99 -0.28 -1.18
C MET A 106 10.46 -1.74 -1.23
N LYS A 107 11.09 -2.23 -0.16
CA LYS A 107 11.50 -3.63 0.00
C LYS A 107 10.93 -4.20 1.28
N THR A 108 10.65 -5.50 1.26
CA THR A 108 10.25 -6.22 2.47
C THR A 108 11.35 -6.16 3.51
N VAL A 109 11.00 -5.82 4.75
CA VAL A 109 11.92 -5.85 5.88
C VAL A 109 12.27 -7.31 6.20
N PRO A 110 13.57 -7.70 6.22
CA PRO A 110 13.96 -9.08 6.49
C PRO A 110 13.41 -9.60 7.81
N GLY A 111 12.85 -10.81 7.79
CA GLY A 111 12.25 -11.45 8.98
C GLY A 111 10.89 -10.88 9.39
N SER A 112 10.32 -9.91 8.65
CA SER A 112 8.97 -9.39 8.89
C SER A 112 7.91 -10.14 8.09
N GLY A 113 6.64 -10.02 8.53
CA GLY A 113 5.50 -10.59 7.83
C GLY A 113 5.35 -12.10 8.02
N GLY A 114 4.77 -12.76 7.02
CA GLY A 114 4.55 -14.21 7.04
C GLY A 114 3.15 -14.61 6.60
N LEU A 115 2.91 -15.92 6.57
CA LEU A 115 1.59 -16.51 6.34
C LEU A 115 1.21 -17.37 7.54
N SER A 116 -0.08 -17.51 7.79
CA SER A 116 -0.61 -18.48 8.75
C SER A 116 -0.14 -19.89 8.42
N ASN A 117 0.20 -20.68 9.44
CA ASN A 117 0.52 -22.10 9.28
C ASN A 117 -0.72 -22.95 8.95
N ALA A 118 -1.90 -22.55 9.43
CA ALA A 118 -3.18 -23.20 9.15
C ALA A 118 -4.33 -22.20 9.38
N PRO A 119 -5.52 -22.45 8.81
CA PRO A 119 -6.72 -21.67 9.13
C PRO A 119 -7.13 -21.81 10.60
N THR A 120 -7.53 -20.72 11.25
CA THR A 120 -8.02 -20.74 12.64
C THR A 120 -9.23 -19.84 12.85
N GLU A 121 -10.09 -20.19 13.80
CA GLU A 121 -11.19 -19.32 14.22
C GLU A 121 -10.71 -18.03 14.91
N LEU A 122 -9.53 -18.09 15.58
CA LEU A 122 -8.95 -16.93 16.24
C LEU A 122 -8.62 -15.82 15.24
N GLU A 123 -8.04 -16.18 14.10
CA GLU A 123 -7.82 -15.23 13.01
C GLU A 123 -9.11 -14.69 12.42
N GLY A 124 -10.23 -15.44 12.50
CA GLY A 124 -11.55 -14.93 12.14
C GLY A 124 -11.97 -13.72 12.97
N ASN A 125 -11.73 -13.76 14.28
CA ASN A 125 -11.97 -12.62 15.15
C ASN A 125 -11.07 -11.43 14.81
N TYR A 126 -9.79 -11.69 14.50
CA TYR A 126 -8.84 -10.64 14.10
C TYR A 126 -9.19 -10.02 12.75
N ALA A 127 -9.61 -10.82 11.77
CA ALA A 127 -10.02 -10.33 10.46
C ALA A 127 -11.22 -9.38 10.55
N MET A 128 -12.22 -9.71 11.37
CA MET A 128 -13.36 -8.83 11.61
C MET A 128 -12.98 -7.56 12.38
N GLY A 129 -12.04 -7.66 13.33
CA GLY A 129 -11.47 -6.50 14.01
C GLY A 129 -10.72 -5.58 13.04
N TRP A 130 -9.85 -6.17 12.20
CA TRP A 130 -9.13 -5.46 11.14
C TRP A 130 -10.08 -4.75 10.19
N ALA A 131 -11.12 -5.44 9.70
CA ALA A 131 -12.08 -4.87 8.75
C ALA A 131 -12.79 -3.65 9.35
N ARG A 132 -13.30 -3.75 10.57
CA ARG A 132 -13.95 -2.61 11.26
C ARG A 132 -12.99 -1.44 11.46
N ASN A 133 -11.76 -1.72 11.88
CA ASN A 133 -10.77 -0.70 12.17
C ASN A 133 -10.28 0.01 10.89
N ILE A 134 -10.01 -0.74 9.81
CA ILE A 134 -9.56 -0.11 8.56
C ILE A 134 -10.69 0.68 7.90
N TRP A 135 -11.95 0.24 8.00
CA TRP A 135 -13.08 1.04 7.52
C TRP A 135 -13.24 2.32 8.34
N SER A 136 -13.10 2.25 9.67
CA SER A 136 -13.16 3.45 10.50
C SER A 136 -12.01 4.41 10.16
N ASP A 137 -10.77 3.92 10.04
CA ASP A 137 -9.60 4.74 9.70
C ASP A 137 -9.72 5.45 8.33
N MET A 138 -10.46 4.88 7.38
CA MET A 138 -10.61 5.44 6.03
C MET A 138 -11.89 6.25 5.81
N LEU A 139 -13.00 5.88 6.45
CA LEU A 139 -14.34 6.32 6.07
C LEU A 139 -15.05 7.12 7.16
N THR A 140 -14.48 7.26 8.36
CA THR A 140 -15.08 7.98 9.50
C THR A 140 -14.08 8.90 10.15
#